data_AF-A0A8S3BE84-F1
#
_entry.id   AF-A0A8S3BE84-F1
#
_cell.length_a   1.000
_cell.length_b   1.000
_cell.length_c   1.000
_cell.angle_alpha   90.00
_cell.angle_beta   90.00
_cell.angle_gamma   90.00
#
_symmetry.space_group_name_H-M   'P 1'
#
loop_
_entity.id
_entity.type
_entity.pdbx_description
1 polymer ?
#
loop_
_entity_poly.entity_id
_entity_poly.type
_entity_poly.pdbx_seq_one_letter_code
_entity_poly.pdbx_strand_id
1 'polypeptide(L)' 'MYSVEVGTIGGGTKLAAQQSCLKMLGIDGSCVQMPGENSCQLAKLICSAVLAGELSLMSALATNDLVHSHLRLNRSA' A
#
# COMPACT_ATOMS: atom_id res chain seq x y z
N MET A 1 -10.07 9.04 -0.39
CA MET A 1 -9.31 9.52 0.78
C MET A 1 -8.83 10.94 0.51
N TYR A 2 -9.10 11.90 1.40
CA TYR A 2 -8.74 13.33 1.20
C TYR A 2 -7.53 13.79 2.04
N SER A 3 -7.10 13.01 3.03
CA SER A 3 -6.05 13.38 3.99
C SER A 3 -5.06 12.22 4.21
N VAL A 4 -4.24 11.92 3.20
CA VAL A 4 -3.23 10.85 3.28
C VAL A 4 -1.89 11.45 3.70
N GLU A 5 -1.58 11.33 4.98
CA GLU A 5 -0.36 11.87 5.59
C GLU A 5 0.79 10.87 5.43
N VAL A 6 1.65 11.10 4.45
CA VAL A 6 2.72 10.16 4.12
C VAL A 6 4.01 10.88 3.74
N GLY A 7 5.13 10.18 3.94
CA GLY A 7 6.45 10.65 3.60
C GLY A 7 7.39 9.50 3.25
N THR A 8 8.34 9.78 2.37
CA THR A 8 9.40 8.84 1.96
C THR A 8 10.75 9.15 2.63
N ILE A 9 10.80 10.19 3.46
CA ILE A 9 11.97 10.63 4.22
C ILE A 9 11.56 10.89 5.67
N GLY A 10 12.41 10.46 6.61
CA GLY A 10 12.27 10.78 8.02
C GLY A 10 11.63 9.66 8.83
N GLY A 11 11.71 9.77 10.16
CA GLY A 11 11.22 8.75 11.08
C GLY A 11 11.74 7.35 10.73
N GLY A 12 10.81 6.40 10.58
CA GLY A 12 11.13 5.00 10.31
C GLY A 12 11.56 4.68 8.88
N THR A 13 11.50 5.62 7.92
CA THR A 13 11.80 5.30 6.50
C THR A 13 13.27 4.93 6.26
N LYS A 14 14.16 5.25 7.21
CA LYS A 14 15.59 4.92 7.16
C LYS A 14 15.93 3.52 7.69
N LEU A 15 14.97 2.85 8.33
CA LEU A 15 15.17 1.49 8.84
C LEU A 15 15.27 0.51 7.67
N ALA A 16 16.18 -0.46 7.74
CA ALA A 16 16.55 -1.30 6.60
C ALA A 16 15.36 -2.00 5.91
N ALA A 17 14.43 -2.55 6.69
CA ALA A 17 13.25 -3.24 6.15
C ALA A 17 12.31 -2.26 5.43
N GLN A 18 11.95 -1.15 6.07
CA GLN A 18 11.07 -0.11 5.53
C GLN A 18 11.68 0.53 4.28
N GLN A 19 12.98 0.80 4.31
CA GLN A 19 13.72 1.31 3.16
C GLN A 19 13.68 0.32 1.99
N SER A 20 13.83 -0.99 2.26
CA SER A 20 13.74 -2.00 1.21
C SER A 20 12.36 -2.04 0.54
N CYS A 21 11.28 -1.85 1.30
CA CYS A 21 9.94 -1.73 0.76
C CYS A 21 9.78 -0.49 -0.12
N LEU A 22 10.29 0.67 0.33
CA LEU A 22 10.25 1.90 -0.48
C LEU A 22 11.09 1.79 -1.76
N LYS A 23 12.24 1.09 -1.70
CA LYS A 23 13.07 0.76 -2.87
C LYS A 23 12.36 -0.18 -3.84
N MET A 24 11.66 -1.19 -3.33
CA MET A 24 10.84 -2.10 -4.15
C MET A 24 9.77 -1.33 -4.93
N LEU A 25 9.18 -0.30 -4.32
CA LEU A 25 8.21 0.59 -4.95
C LEU A 25 8.85 1.72 -5.79
N GLY A 26 10.19 1.80 -5.83
CA GLY A 26 10.92 2.81 -6.61
C GLY A 26 10.86 4.24 -6.08
N ILE A 27 10.49 4.43 -4.80
CA ILE A 27 10.18 5.73 -4.18
C ILE A 27 10.96 5.96 -2.88
N ASP A 28 12.13 5.35 -2.74
CA ASP A 28 13.01 5.57 -1.59
C ASP A 28 13.63 6.97 -1.57
N GLY A 29 13.64 7.61 -0.40
CA GLY A 29 14.31 8.88 -0.17
C GLY A 29 13.72 10.06 -0.93
N SER A 30 14.53 11.10 -1.11
CA SER A 30 14.17 12.33 -1.85
C SER A 30 14.25 12.15 -3.35
N CYS A 31 13.26 12.68 -4.08
CA CYS A 31 13.40 12.96 -5.50
C CYS A 31 14.18 14.27 -5.71
N VAL A 32 15.39 14.17 -6.29
CA VAL A 32 16.28 15.32 -6.53
C VAL A 32 15.70 16.27 -7.59
N GLN A 33 15.06 15.71 -8.61
CA GLN A 33 14.50 16.47 -9.74
C GLN A 33 13.23 17.24 -9.33
N MET A 34 12.43 16.66 -8.43
CA MET A 34 11.16 17.23 -7.99
C MET A 34 10.90 16.85 -6.52
N PRO A 35 11.31 17.69 -5.55
CA PRO A 35 11.08 17.43 -4.13
C PRO A 35 9.60 17.18 -3.82
N GLY A 36 9.31 16.13 -3.05
CA GLY A 36 7.95 15.72 -2.69
C GLY A 36 7.32 14.69 -3.64
N GLU A 37 7.86 14.51 -4.86
CA GLU A 37 7.25 13.61 -5.84
C GLU A 37 7.14 12.15 -5.35
N ASN A 38 8.18 11.63 -4.69
CA ASN A 38 8.15 10.28 -4.13
C ASN A 38 7.03 10.11 -3.08
N SER A 39 6.76 11.12 -2.25
CA SER A 39 5.66 11.10 -1.28
C SER A 39 4.29 11.18 -1.98
N CYS A 40 4.17 11.99 -3.03
CA CYS A 40 2.97 12.03 -3.86
C CYS A 40 2.71 10.67 -4.54
N GLN A 41 3.75 10.01 -5.05
CA GLN A 41 3.64 8.68 -5.63
C GLN A 41 3.26 7.63 -4.59
N LEU A 42 3.83 7.67 -3.38
CA LEU A 42 3.41 6.81 -2.28
C LEU A 42 1.91 6.99 -1.95
N ALA A 43 1.43 8.24 -1.88
CA ALA A 43 0.01 8.51 -1.63
C ALA A 43 -0.90 7.93 -2.73
N LYS A 44 -0.50 8.05 -4.02
CA LYS A 44 -1.22 7.45 -5.15
C LYS A 44 -1.26 5.93 -5.03
N LEU A 45 -0.11 5.29 -4.76
CA LEU A 45 -0.01 3.84 -4.59
C LEU A 45 -0.91 3.33 -3.45
N ILE A 46 -0.94 4.03 -2.32
CA ILE A 46 -1.81 3.70 -1.18
C ILE A 46 -3.29 3.77 -1.60
N CYS A 47 -3.72 4.87 -2.23
CA CYS A 47 -5.10 5.02 -2.70
C CYS A 47 -5.48 3.94 -3.74
N SER A 48 -4.58 3.59 -4.65
CA SER A 48 -4.79 2.52 -5.63
C SER A 48 -4.90 1.14 -4.97
N ALA A 49 -4.05 0.85 -3.97
CA ALA A 49 -4.11 -0.39 -3.22
C ALA A 49 -5.42 -0.52 -2.42
N VAL A 50 -5.88 0.58 -1.79
CA VAL A 50 -7.18 0.63 -1.12
C VAL A 50 -8.31 0.33 -2.10
N LEU A 51 -8.33 1.00 -3.26
CA LEU A 51 -9.36 0.76 -4.28
C LEU A 51 -9.36 -0.69 -4.77
N ALA A 52 -8.18 -1.27 -5.02
CA ALA A 52 -8.05 -2.67 -5.43
C ALA A 52 -8.59 -3.64 -4.34
N GLY A 53 -8.29 -3.35 -3.07
CA GLY A 53 -8.83 -4.10 -1.93
C GLY A 53 -10.35 -4.01 -1.83
N GLU A 54 -10.92 -2.81 -1.93
CA GLU A 54 -12.37 -2.59 -1.91
C GLU A 54 -13.07 -3.34 -3.06
N LEU A 55 -12.53 -3.28 -4.28
CA LEU A 55 -13.07 -4.03 -5.42
C LEU A 55 -13.05 -5.54 -5.17
N SER A 56 -11.93 -6.07 -4.68
CA SER A 56 -11.79 -7.50 -4.37
C SER A 56 -12.76 -7.93 -3.28
N LEU A 57 -12.86 -7.16 -2.19
CA LEU A 57 -13.76 -7.46 -1.07
C LEU A 57 -15.23 -7.38 -1.48
N MET A 58 -15.63 -6.33 -2.19
CA MET A 58 -17.00 -6.18 -2.69
C MET A 58 -17.37 -7.30 -3.66
N SER A 59 -16.45 -7.71 -4.53
CA SER A 59 -16.65 -8.86 -5.42
C SER A 59 -16.84 -10.16 -4.64
N ALA A 60 -16.02 -10.42 -3.62
CA ALA A 60 -16.14 -11.61 -2.78
C ALA A 60 -17.44 -11.63 -1.96
N LEU A 61 -17.93 -10.47 -1.52
CA LEU A 61 -19.23 -10.34 -0.86
C LEU A 61 -20.38 -10.60 -1.84
N ALA A 62 -20.33 -10.00 -3.03
CA ALA A 62 -21.36 -10.15 -4.06
C ALA A 62 -21.48 -11.60 -4.58
N THR A 63 -20.37 -12.35 -4.59
CA THR A 63 -20.30 -13.75 -5.02
C THR A 63 -20.42 -14.76 -3.87
N ASN A 64 -20.48 -14.28 -2.61
CA ASN A 64 -20.49 -15.08 -1.40
C ASN A 64 -19.21 -15.95 -1.20
N ASP A 65 -18.09 -15.57 -1.81
CA ASP A 65 -16.79 -16.25 -1.73
C ASP A 65 -15.96 -15.87 -0.49
N LEU A 66 -16.38 -14.86 0.27
CA LEU A 66 -15.63 -14.31 1.39
C LEU A 66 -15.30 -15.38 2.45
N VAL A 67 -16.28 -16.14 2.91
CA VAL A 67 -16.10 -17.17 3.95
C VAL A 67 -15.20 -18.31 3.46
N HIS A 68 -15.43 -18.78 2.23
CA HIS A 68 -14.62 -19.84 1.63
C HIS A 68 -13.14 -19.44 1.54
N SER A 69 -12.87 -18.21 1.10
CA SER A 69 -11.52 -17.65 1.02
C SER A 69 -10.86 -17.55 2.40
N HIS A 70 -11.60 -17.12 3.44
CA HIS A 70 -11.08 -17.07 4.81
C HIS A 70 -10.76 -18.45 5.39
N LEU A 71 -11.62 -19.45 5.17
CA LEU A 71 -11.35 -20.82 5.61
C LEU A 71 -10.09 -21.38 4.95
N ARG A 72 -9.90 -21.10 3.65
CA ARG A 72 -8.77 -21.62 2.87
C ARG A 72 -7.45 -20.89 3.12
N LEU A 73 -7.44 -19.56 3.26
CA LEU A 73 -6.20 -18.75 3.23
C LEU A 73 -5.85 -18.11 4.58
N ASN A 74 -6.81 -17.93 5.48
CA ASN A 74 -6.59 -17.30 6.77
C ASN A 74 -6.70 -18.30 7.95
N ARG A 75 -7.29 -19.47 7.72
CA ARG A 75 -7.50 -20.53 8.72
C ARG A 75 -7.13 -21.92 8.21
N SER A 76 -6.37 -22.01 7.13
CA SER A 76 -5.76 -23.27 6.71
C SER A 76 -4.80 -23.73 7.81
N ALA A 77 -5.11 -24.89 8.39
CA ALA A 77 -4.18 -25.64 9.23
C ALA A 77 -3.07 -26.25 8.36
#